data_AF-A0A3L9DJZ2-F1
#
_entry.id   AF-A0A3L9DJZ2-F1
#
_cell.length_a   1.000
_cell.length_b   1.000
_cell.length_c   1.000
_cell.angle_alpha   90.00
_cell.angle_beta   90.00
_cell.angle_gamma   90.00
#
_symmetry.space_group_name_H-M   'P 1'
#
loop_
_entity.id
_entity.type
_entity.pdbx_description
1 polymer ?
#
loop_
_entity_poly.entity_id
_entity_poly.type
_entity_poly.pdbx_seq_one_letter_code
_entity_poly.pdbx_strand_id
1 'polypeptide(L)'
;MKKLGLLLLDTLLFLSLWFIGYKIFTRYFYWYATRLFAQGNLPIPEILITPFVVTLIVTCLFLLLRPLYSRELRQSALILIYTVYALALLFGLFGKNVGLKGFNLSIATSLQDLYYDKITVFLNAIMFIPLGLLFKPSLKNSLLFLGFILCVEFSQYYFALGYFDIGDLIINSMSFLVGNLIGTSTLGRYVKSHIQ
;
A
#
# COMPACT_ATOMS: atom_id res chain seq x y z
N MET A 1 -17.24 -29.71 1.59
CA MET A 1 -18.21 -28.68 2.03
C MET A 1 -17.56 -27.54 2.83
N LYS A 2 -16.80 -27.78 3.91
CA LYS A 2 -16.10 -26.72 4.69
C LYS A 2 -15.23 -25.79 3.81
N LYS A 3 -14.52 -26.35 2.83
CA LYS A 3 -13.68 -25.59 1.90
C LYS A 3 -14.44 -24.63 0.97
N LEU A 4 -15.68 -24.96 0.58
CA LEU A 4 -16.49 -24.09 -0.28
C LEU A 4 -17.14 -22.97 0.54
N GLY A 5 -17.60 -23.27 1.75
CA GLY A 5 -18.17 -22.27 2.66
C GLY A 5 -17.17 -21.18 3.08
N LEU A 6 -15.92 -21.56 3.36
CA LEU A 6 -14.85 -20.59 3.65
C LEU A 6 -14.49 -19.71 2.46
N LEU A 7 -14.45 -20.28 1.25
CA LEU A 7 -14.21 -19.52 0.02
C LEU A 7 -15.34 -18.48 -0.19
N LEU A 8 -16.59 -18.91 -0.06
CA LEU A 8 -17.75 -18.02 -0.15
C LEU A 8 -17.70 -16.91 0.90
N LEU A 9 -17.31 -17.23 2.14
CA LEU A 9 -17.17 -16.23 3.21
C LEU A 9 -16.04 -15.24 2.93
N ASP A 10 -14.88 -15.70 2.46
CA ASP A 10 -13.75 -14.86 2.04
C ASP A 10 -14.17 -13.90 0.91
N THR A 11 -14.85 -14.43 -0.12
CA THR A 11 -15.34 -13.62 -1.25
C THR A 11 -16.40 -12.63 -0.80
N LEU A 12 -17.37 -13.05 0.02
CA LEU A 12 -18.41 -12.17 0.55
C LEU A 12 -17.82 -11.07 1.42
N LEU A 13 -16.86 -11.38 2.30
CA LEU A 13 -16.20 -10.39 3.13
C LEU A 13 -15.41 -9.39 2.28
N PHE A 14 -14.59 -9.87 1.34
CA PHE A 14 -13.80 -8.99 0.48
C PHE A 14 -14.71 -8.07 -0.35
N LEU A 15 -15.76 -8.61 -0.98
CA LEU A 15 -16.71 -7.81 -1.75
C LEU A 15 -17.48 -6.83 -0.87
N SER A 16 -17.89 -7.23 0.33
CA SER A 16 -18.58 -6.35 1.27
C SER A 16 -17.68 -5.20 1.71
N LEU A 17 -16.44 -5.50 2.10
CA LEU A 17 -15.43 -4.50 2.42
C LEU A 17 -15.15 -3.61 1.21
N TRP A 18 -15.13 -4.16 0.00
CA TRP A 18 -14.89 -3.41 -1.22
C TRP A 18 -16.00 -2.41 -1.51
N PHE A 19 -17.26 -2.83 -1.50
CA PHE A 19 -18.40 -1.92 -1.75
C PHE A 19 -18.58 -0.88 -0.65
N ILE A 20 -18.42 -1.29 0.61
CA ILE A 20 -18.47 -0.36 1.76
C ILE A 20 -17.31 0.62 1.68
N GLY A 21 -16.09 0.11 1.48
CA GLY A 21 -14.87 0.88 1.30
C GLY A 21 -14.97 1.84 0.13
N TYR A 22 -15.55 1.40 -1.00
CA TYR A 22 -15.80 2.24 -2.17
C TYR A 22 -16.73 3.40 -1.82
N LYS A 23 -17.88 3.14 -1.18
CA LYS A 23 -18.81 4.20 -0.77
C LYS A 23 -18.20 5.19 0.23
N ILE A 24 -17.48 4.68 1.23
CA ILE A 24 -16.79 5.51 2.23
C ILE A 24 -15.74 6.36 1.52
N PHE A 25 -14.95 5.75 0.65
CA PHE A 25 -13.92 6.44 -0.11
C PHE A 25 -14.51 7.52 -1.01
N THR A 26 -15.52 7.20 -1.82
CA THR A 26 -16.16 8.17 -2.71
C THR A 26 -16.76 9.35 -1.95
N ARG A 27 -17.28 9.11 -0.75
CA ARG A 27 -17.95 10.13 0.06
C ARG A 27 -17.00 11.02 0.86
N TYR A 28 -15.91 10.47 1.39
CA TYR A 28 -15.05 11.17 2.35
C TYR A 28 -13.62 11.39 1.87
N PHE A 29 -13.11 10.53 1.00
CA PHE A 29 -11.70 10.50 0.61
C PHE A 29 -11.45 10.81 -0.87
N TYR A 30 -12.49 10.75 -1.71
CA TYR A 30 -12.39 10.98 -3.15
C TYR A 30 -11.71 12.31 -3.48
N TRP A 31 -12.13 13.37 -2.80
CA TRP A 31 -11.60 14.70 -3.08
C TRP A 31 -10.11 14.84 -2.77
N TYR A 32 -9.64 14.13 -1.74
CA TYR A 32 -8.21 14.05 -1.41
C TYR A 32 -7.46 13.20 -2.44
N ALA A 33 -8.04 12.07 -2.85
CA ALA A 33 -7.46 11.21 -3.86
C ALA A 33 -7.37 11.90 -5.23
N THR A 34 -8.40 12.62 -5.65
CA THR A 34 -8.35 13.40 -6.88
C THR A 34 -7.27 14.47 -6.80
N ARG A 35 -7.03 15.11 -5.65
CA ARG A 35 -5.91 16.07 -5.52
C ARG A 35 -4.54 15.40 -5.64
N LEU A 36 -4.40 14.24 -5.00
CA LEU A 36 -3.20 13.39 -5.06
C LEU A 36 -2.82 12.99 -6.49
N PHE A 37 -3.81 12.68 -7.32
CA PHE A 37 -3.58 12.15 -8.67
C PHE A 37 -3.82 13.19 -9.79
N ALA A 38 -4.53 14.30 -9.55
CA ALA A 38 -4.76 15.34 -10.55
C ALA A 38 -3.52 16.18 -10.86
N GLN A 39 -2.50 16.15 -10.01
CA GLN A 39 -1.22 16.82 -10.28
C GLN A 39 -0.36 16.09 -11.34
N GLY A 40 -0.71 14.86 -11.71
CA GLY A 40 0.18 13.95 -12.44
C GLY A 40 -0.02 13.82 -13.95
N ASN A 41 -0.93 14.54 -14.61
CA ASN A 41 -1.25 14.36 -16.05
C ASN A 41 -1.29 12.87 -16.47
N LEU A 42 -1.94 12.04 -15.65
CA LEU A 42 -1.97 10.59 -15.86
C LEU A 42 -2.60 10.25 -17.23
N PRO A 43 -2.00 9.37 -18.04
CA PRO A 43 -2.63 8.81 -19.24
C PRO A 43 -3.64 7.72 -18.86
N ILE A 44 -4.35 7.90 -17.74
CA ILE A 44 -5.19 6.88 -17.12
C ILE A 44 -6.51 7.54 -16.74
N PRO A 45 -7.66 6.96 -17.14
CA PRO A 45 -8.96 7.52 -16.81
C PRO A 45 -9.14 7.70 -15.30
N GLU A 46 -9.58 8.87 -14.86
CA GLU A 46 -9.83 9.18 -13.43
C GLU A 46 -10.73 8.14 -12.74
N ILE A 47 -11.59 7.49 -13.53
CA ILE A 47 -12.49 6.43 -13.08
C ILE A 47 -11.76 5.20 -12.50
N LEU A 48 -10.46 5.01 -12.82
CA LEU A 48 -9.65 3.89 -12.33
C LEU A 48 -8.91 4.19 -11.02
N ILE A 49 -8.73 5.48 -10.68
CA ILE A 49 -8.01 5.91 -9.47
C ILE A 49 -8.76 5.48 -8.20
N THR A 50 -10.08 5.70 -8.20
CA THR A 50 -10.93 5.37 -7.07
C THR A 50 -10.98 3.86 -6.75
N PRO A 51 -11.33 2.97 -7.71
CA PRO A 51 -11.35 1.54 -7.46
C PRO A 51 -9.97 1.01 -7.07
N PHE A 52 -8.89 1.64 -7.56
CA PHE A 52 -7.53 1.31 -7.18
C PHE A 52 -7.26 1.54 -5.67
N VAL A 53 -7.46 2.76 -5.17
CA VAL A 53 -7.15 3.09 -3.76
C VAL A 53 -8.03 2.27 -2.81
N VAL A 54 -9.30 2.10 -3.18
CA VAL A 54 -10.26 1.27 -2.44
C VAL A 54 -9.77 -0.17 -2.35
N THR A 55 -9.33 -0.76 -3.47
CA THR A 55 -8.83 -2.14 -3.50
C THR A 55 -7.61 -2.32 -2.59
N LEU A 56 -6.73 -1.32 -2.52
CA LEU A 56 -5.54 -1.36 -1.67
C LEU A 56 -5.91 -1.32 -0.17
N ILE A 57 -6.76 -0.37 0.23
CA ILE A 57 -7.24 -0.26 1.63
C ILE A 57 -8.00 -1.54 2.04
N VAL A 58 -8.87 -2.03 1.17
CA VAL A 58 -9.69 -3.21 1.41
C VAL A 58 -8.85 -4.47 1.52
N THR A 59 -7.79 -4.58 0.71
CA THR A 59 -6.79 -5.64 0.84
C THR A 59 -6.14 -5.62 2.22
N CYS A 60 -5.69 -4.46 2.70
CA CYS A 60 -5.12 -4.33 4.05
C CYS A 60 -6.12 -4.76 5.12
N LEU A 61 -7.35 -4.26 5.07
CA LEU A 61 -8.40 -4.61 6.03
C LEU A 61 -8.76 -6.10 5.99
N PHE A 62 -8.84 -6.66 4.79
CA PHE A 62 -9.15 -8.07 4.60
C PHE A 62 -8.06 -8.98 5.19
N LEU A 63 -6.78 -8.67 4.97
CA LEU A 63 -5.66 -9.39 5.57
C LEU A 63 -5.65 -9.33 7.10
N LEU A 64 -6.14 -8.23 7.69
CA LEU A 64 -6.29 -8.08 9.14
C LEU A 64 -7.50 -8.84 9.70
N LEU A 65 -8.64 -8.83 9.00
CA LEU A 65 -9.90 -9.39 9.49
C LEU A 65 -10.04 -10.89 9.24
N ARG A 66 -9.50 -11.41 8.13
CA ARG A 66 -9.61 -12.83 7.75
C ARG A 66 -9.09 -13.81 8.81
N PRO A 67 -7.93 -13.56 9.46
CA PRO A 67 -7.44 -14.43 10.53
C PRO A 67 -8.39 -14.56 11.74
N LEU A 68 -9.27 -13.58 11.98
CA LEU A 68 -10.13 -13.54 13.16
C LEU A 68 -11.21 -14.64 13.15
N TYR A 69 -11.71 -15.02 11.98
CA TYR A 69 -12.80 -16.01 11.87
C TYR A 69 -12.39 -17.31 11.18
N SER A 70 -11.43 -17.27 10.26
CA SER A 70 -11.12 -18.46 9.46
C SER A 70 -10.19 -19.43 10.19
N ARG A 71 -9.30 -18.94 11.07
CA ARG A 71 -8.17 -19.68 11.67
C ARG A 71 -7.31 -20.50 10.66
N GLU A 72 -7.62 -20.44 9.36
CA GLU A 72 -6.84 -20.96 8.24
C GLU A 72 -6.78 -19.91 7.09
N LEU A 73 -5.58 -19.52 6.68
CA LEU A 73 -5.37 -18.67 5.50
C LEU A 73 -4.96 -19.55 4.32
N ARG A 74 -5.79 -19.64 3.27
CA ARG A 74 -5.35 -20.30 2.04
C ARG A 74 -4.24 -19.51 1.37
N GLN A 75 -3.14 -20.21 1.08
CA GLN A 75 -1.99 -19.69 0.37
C GLN A 75 -2.38 -19.09 -1.00
N SER A 76 -3.26 -19.75 -1.77
CA SER A 76 -3.70 -19.23 -3.08
C SER A 76 -4.44 -17.89 -3.00
N ALA A 77 -5.29 -17.72 -1.98
CA ALA A 77 -5.98 -16.46 -1.75
C ALA A 77 -4.99 -15.35 -1.32
N LEU A 78 -4.03 -15.68 -0.46
CA LEU A 78 -2.98 -14.74 -0.06
C LEU A 78 -2.11 -14.32 -1.25
N ILE A 79 -1.69 -15.25 -2.10
CA ILE A 79 -0.92 -14.94 -3.31
C ILE A 79 -1.72 -13.98 -4.19
N LEU A 80 -2.99 -14.29 -4.50
CA LEU A 80 -3.83 -13.43 -5.32
C LEU A 80 -3.94 -12.01 -4.75
N ILE A 81 -4.18 -11.89 -3.45
CA ILE A 81 -4.30 -10.61 -2.75
C ILE A 81 -2.99 -9.81 -2.82
N TYR A 82 -1.85 -10.47 -2.58
CA TYR A 82 -0.54 -9.83 -2.67
C TYR A 82 -0.15 -9.48 -4.10
N THR A 83 -0.60 -10.24 -5.10
CA THR A 83 -0.44 -9.89 -6.53
C THR A 83 -1.23 -8.63 -6.86
N VAL A 84 -2.51 -8.56 -6.47
CA VAL A 84 -3.34 -7.36 -6.67
C VAL A 84 -2.73 -6.16 -5.95
N TYR A 85 -2.25 -6.35 -4.72
CA TYR A 85 -1.52 -5.33 -3.97
C TYR A 85 -0.24 -4.88 -4.66
N ALA A 86 0.59 -5.79 -5.19
CA ALA A 86 1.84 -5.43 -5.84
C ALA A 86 1.61 -4.63 -7.13
N LEU A 87 0.63 -5.04 -7.95
CA LEU A 87 0.17 -4.27 -9.10
C LEU A 87 -0.32 -2.90 -8.67
N ALA A 88 -1.03 -2.85 -7.53
CA ALA A 88 -1.52 -1.59 -7.02
C ALA A 88 -0.35 -0.68 -6.58
N LEU A 89 0.58 -1.20 -5.80
CA LEU A 89 1.75 -0.47 -5.32
C LEU A 89 2.57 0.13 -6.48
N LEU A 90 2.83 -0.66 -7.54
CA LEU A 90 3.55 -0.20 -8.73
C LEU A 90 2.84 0.99 -9.39
N PHE A 91 1.53 0.90 -9.58
CA PHE A 91 0.74 1.99 -10.16
C PHE A 91 0.74 3.23 -9.27
N GLY A 92 0.62 3.08 -7.94
CA GLY A 92 0.65 4.21 -7.01
C GLY A 92 2.00 4.94 -7.01
N LEU A 93 3.10 4.20 -7.13
CA LEU A 93 4.44 4.77 -7.16
C LEU A 93 4.72 5.50 -8.47
N PHE A 94 4.45 4.87 -9.61
CA PHE A 94 4.86 5.42 -10.92
C PHE A 94 3.78 6.27 -11.60
N GLY A 95 2.53 6.18 -11.14
CA GLY A 95 1.42 6.90 -11.75
C GLY A 95 1.23 8.33 -11.24
N LYS A 96 1.59 8.65 -9.99
CA LYS A 96 1.13 9.90 -9.35
C LYS A 96 1.68 11.20 -9.98
N ASN A 97 2.89 11.19 -10.52
CA ASN A 97 3.63 12.41 -10.87
C ASN A 97 4.23 12.35 -12.29
N VAL A 98 3.51 11.79 -13.26
CA VAL A 98 4.00 11.66 -14.64
C VAL A 98 4.25 13.04 -15.27
N GLY A 99 5.41 13.22 -15.89
CA GLY A 99 5.87 14.48 -16.48
C GLY A 99 6.55 15.43 -15.50
N LEU A 100 6.54 15.12 -14.19
CA LEU A 100 7.25 15.90 -13.17
C LEU A 100 8.57 15.23 -12.81
N LYS A 101 9.61 16.03 -12.60
CA LYS A 101 10.92 15.57 -12.14
C LYS A 101 11.60 16.61 -11.27
N GLY A 102 12.37 16.16 -10.30
CA GLY A 102 13.22 17.00 -9.47
C GLY A 102 13.80 16.24 -8.29
N PHE A 103 14.62 16.93 -7.50
CA PHE A 103 15.18 16.43 -6.25
C PHE A 103 14.62 17.22 -5.07
N ASN A 104 14.08 16.50 -4.09
CA ASN A 104 13.71 17.05 -2.79
C ASN A 104 14.50 16.34 -1.70
N LEU A 105 15.64 16.93 -1.32
CA LEU A 105 16.51 16.40 -0.26
C LEU A 105 16.32 17.15 1.07
N SER A 106 15.36 18.06 1.15
CA SER A 106 15.12 18.85 2.35
C SER A 106 14.19 18.10 3.29
N ILE A 107 14.67 17.76 4.48
CA ILE A 107 13.80 17.18 5.52
C ILE A 107 12.73 18.20 5.97
N ALA A 108 13.05 19.49 5.90
CA ALA A 108 12.14 20.56 6.30
C ALA A 108 10.90 20.65 5.38
N THR A 109 11.05 20.39 4.08
CA THR A 109 9.90 20.34 3.14
C THR A 109 9.06 19.11 3.44
N SER A 110 9.66 17.95 3.67
CA SER A 110 8.92 16.74 4.06
C SER A 110 8.15 16.90 5.38
N LEU A 111 8.71 17.64 6.35
CA LEU A 111 8.01 17.98 7.59
C LEU A 111 6.85 18.96 7.38
N GLN A 112 7.00 19.90 6.44
CA GLN A 112 5.89 20.77 6.03
C GLN A 112 4.80 19.97 5.33
N ASP A 113 5.14 19.01 4.47
CA ASP A 113 4.17 18.13 3.82
C ASP A 113 3.42 17.28 4.84
N LEU A 114 4.11 16.78 5.87
CA LEU A 114 3.45 16.10 7.00
C LEU A 114 2.49 17.03 7.76
N TYR A 115 2.70 18.34 7.74
CA TYR A 115 1.81 19.29 8.40
C TYR A 115 0.64 19.74 7.52
N TYR A 116 0.88 20.01 6.24
CA TYR A 116 -0.11 20.58 5.31
C TYR A 116 -0.86 19.52 4.52
N ASP A 117 -0.23 18.38 4.21
CA ASP A 117 -0.82 17.27 3.44
C ASP A 117 -0.72 15.92 4.17
N LYS A 118 -1.18 15.94 5.42
CA LYS A 118 -1.22 14.78 6.34
C LYS A 118 -1.79 13.52 5.71
N ILE A 119 -2.85 13.66 4.92
CA ILE A 119 -3.60 12.53 4.39
C ILE A 119 -2.79 11.82 3.30
N THR A 120 -2.16 12.56 2.40
CA THR A 120 -1.26 12.02 1.37
C THR A 120 -0.10 11.24 1.99
N VAL A 121 0.60 11.85 2.94
CA VAL A 121 1.75 11.22 3.62
C VAL A 121 1.29 9.98 4.37
N PHE A 122 0.13 10.03 5.03
CA PHE A 122 -0.45 8.88 5.73
C PHE A 122 -0.85 7.74 4.80
N LEU A 123 -1.43 8.04 3.63
CA LEU A 123 -1.81 7.03 2.64
C LEU A 123 -0.56 6.35 2.04
N ASN A 124 0.47 7.12 1.67
CA ASN A 124 1.76 6.57 1.24
C ASN A 124 2.38 5.68 2.33
N ALA A 125 2.30 6.13 3.59
CA ALA A 125 2.79 5.35 4.71
C ALA A 125 2.05 4.00 4.83
N ILE A 126 0.71 3.98 4.78
CA ILE A 126 -0.06 2.74 4.88
C ILE A 126 0.29 1.75 3.76
N MET A 127 0.60 2.25 2.56
CA MET A 127 0.87 1.41 1.40
C MET A 127 2.04 0.44 1.60
N PHE A 128 3.04 0.78 2.42
CA PHE A 128 4.23 -0.07 2.62
C PHE A 128 4.15 -1.01 3.82
N ILE A 129 3.13 -0.86 4.67
CA ILE A 129 2.92 -1.74 5.85
C ILE A 129 2.68 -3.21 5.43
N PRO A 130 1.81 -3.53 4.46
CA PRO A 130 1.58 -4.92 4.04
C PRO A 130 2.83 -5.60 3.48
N LEU A 131 3.71 -4.83 2.83
CA LEU A 131 5.00 -5.32 2.33
C LEU A 131 5.94 -5.64 3.50
N GLY A 132 6.04 -4.76 4.49
CA GLY A 132 6.81 -5.03 5.72
C GLY A 132 6.33 -6.26 6.47
N LEU A 133 5.02 -6.53 6.46
CA LEU A 133 4.44 -7.72 7.08
C LEU A 133 4.91 -9.03 6.43
N LEU A 134 5.35 -9.04 5.17
CA LEU A 134 5.84 -10.25 4.51
C LEU A 134 7.22 -10.68 5.01
N PHE A 135 8.05 -9.75 5.45
CA PHE A 135 9.44 -10.03 5.76
C PHE A 135 9.65 -10.21 7.26
N LYS A 136 10.64 -11.04 7.64
CA LYS A 136 11.07 -11.11 9.03
C LYS A 136 11.86 -9.84 9.37
N PRO A 137 11.65 -9.22 10.54
CA PRO A 137 12.48 -8.10 10.98
C PRO A 137 13.93 -8.55 11.02
N SER A 138 14.75 -7.99 10.15
CA SER A 138 16.20 -8.22 10.12
C SER A 138 16.85 -7.04 9.43
N LEU A 139 18.07 -6.72 9.84
CA LEU A 139 18.85 -5.65 9.21
C LEU A 139 18.99 -5.88 7.70
N LYS A 140 19.20 -7.13 7.28
CA LYS A 140 19.27 -7.51 5.86
C LYS A 140 18.01 -7.11 5.10
N ASN A 141 16.83 -7.45 5.60
CA ASN A 141 15.57 -7.13 4.93
C ASN A 141 15.28 -5.63 4.92
N SER A 142 15.62 -4.91 5.99
CA SER A 142 15.50 -3.45 6.04
C SER A 142 16.43 -2.76 5.03
N LEU A 143 17.68 -3.22 4.89
CA LEU A 143 18.62 -2.69 3.91
C LEU A 143 18.20 -3.01 2.47
N LEU A 144 17.69 -4.23 2.22
CA LEU A 144 17.14 -4.58 0.90
C LEU A 144 15.93 -3.71 0.55
N PHE A 145 15.04 -3.44 1.52
CA PHE A 145 13.91 -2.56 1.32
C PHE A 145 14.33 -1.11 1.07
N LEU A 146 15.32 -0.60 1.82
CA LEU A 146 15.89 0.72 1.59
C LEU A 146 16.48 0.83 0.17
N GLY A 147 17.24 -0.18 -0.26
CA GLY A 147 17.76 -0.26 -1.63
C GLY A 147 16.65 -0.29 -2.67
N PHE A 148 15.58 -1.04 -2.42
CA PHE A 148 14.40 -1.07 -3.29
C PHE A 148 13.75 0.31 -3.41
N ILE A 149 13.50 1.02 -2.31
CA ILE A 149 12.90 2.37 -2.37
C ILE A 149 13.84 3.36 -3.04
N LEU A 150 15.15 3.29 -2.79
CA LEU A 150 16.12 4.12 -3.52
C LEU A 150 16.03 3.88 -5.04
N CYS A 151 15.91 2.63 -5.48
CA CYS A 151 15.71 2.32 -6.90
C CYS A 151 14.38 2.88 -7.43
N VAL A 152 13.31 2.84 -6.63
CA VAL A 152 12.00 3.42 -7.00
C VAL A 152 12.11 4.93 -7.17
N GLU A 153 12.62 5.65 -6.16
CA GLU A 153 12.80 7.10 -6.18
C GLU A 153 13.70 7.54 -7.35
N PHE A 154 14.79 6.79 -7.58
CA PHE A 154 15.68 7.05 -8.70
C PHE A 154 14.99 6.82 -10.06
N SER A 155 14.18 5.76 -10.16
CA SER A 155 13.40 5.48 -11.37
C SER A 155 12.36 6.57 -11.61
N GLN A 156 11.68 7.04 -10.55
CA GLN A 156 10.72 8.14 -10.64
C GLN A 156 11.38 9.41 -11.17
N TYR A 157 12.55 9.76 -10.64
CA TYR A 157 13.31 10.91 -11.15
C TYR A 157 13.76 10.72 -12.61
N TYR A 158 14.38 9.58 -12.94
CA TYR A 158 14.97 9.35 -14.26
C TYR A 158 13.93 9.29 -15.38
N PHE A 159 12.80 8.64 -15.13
CA PHE A 159 11.70 8.51 -16.10
C PHE A 159 10.71 9.67 -16.06
N ALA A 160 10.97 10.73 -15.27
CA ALA A 160 10.06 11.85 -15.05
C ALA A 160 8.66 11.38 -14.60
N LEU A 161 8.63 10.44 -13.65
CA LEU A 161 7.43 9.91 -13.01
C LEU A 161 7.27 10.46 -11.58
N GLY A 162 8.12 11.41 -11.17
CA GLY A 162 8.08 12.05 -9.87
C GLY A 162 9.40 12.67 -9.42
N TYR A 163 9.36 13.17 -8.19
CA TYR A 163 10.53 13.70 -7.50
C TYR A 163 11.26 12.56 -6.79
N PHE A 164 12.59 12.65 -6.74
CA PHE A 164 13.37 11.90 -5.77
C PHE A 164 13.22 12.60 -4.42
N ASP A 165 12.52 12.00 -3.47
CA ASP A 165 12.19 12.64 -2.19
C ASP A 165 12.76 11.89 -0.98
N ILE A 166 13.60 12.56 -0.19
CA ILE A 166 14.17 11.99 1.04
C ILE A 166 13.08 11.71 2.10
N GLY A 167 12.00 12.48 2.10
CA GLY A 167 10.85 12.30 2.95
C GLY A 167 10.10 11.01 2.63
N ASP A 168 9.82 10.76 1.34
CA ASP A 168 9.19 9.52 0.89
C ASP A 168 10.10 8.32 1.25
N LEU A 169 11.43 8.43 1.06
CA LEU A 169 12.40 7.41 1.50
C LEU A 169 12.27 7.07 3.00
N ILE A 170 12.20 8.10 3.85
CA ILE A 170 12.09 7.93 5.31
C ILE A 170 10.73 7.33 5.69
N ILE A 171 9.63 7.92 5.20
CA ILE A 171 8.27 7.49 5.56
C ILE A 171 8.01 6.06 5.09
N ASN A 172 8.38 5.72 3.85
CA ASN A 172 8.20 4.38 3.30
C ASN A 172 9.02 3.35 4.09
N SER A 173 10.26 3.70 4.47
CA SER A 173 11.12 2.87 5.34
C SER A 173 10.51 2.66 6.73
N MET A 174 9.99 3.72 7.35
CA MET A 174 9.32 3.63 8.65
C MET A 174 8.08 2.73 8.58
N SER A 175 7.28 2.86 7.53
CA SER A 175 6.10 2.01 7.30
C SER A 175 6.44 0.55 7.11
N PHE A 176 7.52 0.25 6.40
CA PHE A 176 8.02 -1.12 6.28
C PHE A 176 8.45 -1.69 7.65
N LEU A 177 9.10 -0.88 8.50
CA LEU A 177 9.44 -1.28 9.87
C LEU A 177 8.20 -1.51 10.73
N VAL A 178 7.18 -0.65 10.63
CA VAL A 178 5.89 -0.87 11.28
C VAL A 178 5.26 -2.18 10.81
N GLY A 179 5.26 -2.45 9.50
CA GLY A 179 4.82 -3.73 8.93
C GLY A 179 5.58 -4.93 9.51
N ASN A 180 6.91 -4.82 9.62
CA ASN A 180 7.75 -5.85 10.25
C ASN A 180 7.35 -6.12 11.71
N LEU A 181 7.11 -5.06 12.49
CA LEU A 181 6.67 -5.15 13.90
C LEU A 181 5.29 -5.79 14.01
N ILE A 182 4.33 -5.42 13.14
CA ILE A 182 3.04 -6.12 13.08
C ILE A 182 3.27 -7.59 12.71
N GLY A 183 4.23 -7.86 11.83
CA GLY A 183 4.68 -9.18 11.42
C GLY A 183 5.26 -10.05 12.55
N THR A 184 5.65 -9.51 13.71
CA THR A 184 6.08 -10.30 14.88
C THR A 184 4.93 -10.62 15.84
N SER A 185 3.83 -9.88 15.75
CA SER A 185 2.61 -10.15 16.51
C SER A 185 2.07 -11.55 16.20
N THR A 186 1.21 -12.07 17.06
CA THR A 186 0.54 -13.36 16.86
C THR A 186 -0.21 -13.41 15.52
N LEU A 187 -0.85 -12.30 15.13
CA LEU A 187 -1.53 -12.14 13.85
C LEU A 187 -0.54 -12.21 12.68
N GLY A 188 0.56 -11.45 12.75
CA GLY A 188 1.56 -11.38 11.70
C GLY A 188 2.31 -12.69 11.48
N ARG A 189 2.67 -13.40 12.57
CA ARG A 189 3.30 -14.73 12.50
C ARG A 189 2.39 -15.76 11.83
N TYR A 190 1.10 -15.70 12.13
CA TYR A 190 0.10 -16.56 11.52
C TYR A 190 -0.08 -16.27 10.02
N VAL A 191 -0.05 -15.00 9.59
CA VAL A 191 -0.06 -14.65 8.15
C VAL A 191 1.19 -15.18 7.45
N LYS A 192 2.38 -14.96 8.03
CA LYS A 192 3.66 -15.37 7.45
C LYS A 192 3.76 -16.89 7.23
N SER A 193 3.29 -17.71 8.18
CA SER A 193 3.36 -19.18 8.07
C SER A 193 2.53 -19.78 6.93
N HIS A 194 1.67 -18.99 6.29
CA HIS A 194 0.86 -19.41 5.15
C HIS A 194 1.38 -18.84 3.82
N ILE A 195 2.42 -18.00 3.86
CA ILE A 195 3.06 -17.39 2.69
C ILE A 195 4.46 -17.95 2.47
N GLN A 196 5.20 -18.16 3.57
CA GLN A 196 6.58 -18.68 3.64
C GLN A 196 6.57 -20.10 4.21
#